data_AF-A0A370KCE0-F1
#
_entry.id   AF-A0A370KCE0-F1
#
_cell.length_a   1.000
_cell.length_b   1.000
_cell.length_c   1.000
_cell.angle_alpha   90.00
_cell.angle_beta   90.00
_cell.angle_gamma   90.00
#
_symmetry.space_group_name_H-M   'P 1'
#
loop_
_entity.id
_entity.type
_entity.pdbx_description
1 polymer ?
#
loop_
_entity_poly.entity_id
_entity_poly.type
_entity_poly.pdbx_seq_one_letter_code
_entity_poly.pdbx_strand_id
1 'polypeptide(L)'
;MNWTDPAESVIAAADWLAGNLQHHHAGVTLGTMRLLECFAPLFSYGLLIDERGGPLSVADGQGLAHDHARALVDQARKMALAAGKPLPHVEKAAFAAVAWFDEVLARQPGVREQGAPLQLSLFHTGNAASEFFDHLASLDSEAEEVREVYSMALLLGFVGQYYYERGDSGELGRIKALHCRPGISASVVLQALQRESITPQPYLWPGSPVHHLSMSWARRRAAPVVTTLLVLLVLVAFVVPAFRQGASAQAWYLAGLAVTVGGALCWGAALAWDRLVLRRAHTRVVAHPDAGYGIVDVWAALADAARHARGALLHPFRRRGAWRRMARNPWLLFLGDSAGQVRNLLQAAAHAPHARALQGDDASRPWHWWMYRALVAVEPASHLVRSSRESQAEDSPWSAALALLARERRKLPLDGMVLCVEANRLLEHMPPGDSPGRRLHDLADEVARRLQLQLPLYVVVTGMDSLPGYASFRAMLPAGSLRKAVGWREPTSQQGRPVAGRMDVQLGATLERLRAIATAALGAQHDAHGRREAFEFLWSLHGLQQGLQLFLAQLFAGESVVGRRLHWCGVYFTAGSRMDAPGGDFVDDLFNRFLPGDWQLARRVAAPVEGGG
;
A
#
# COMPACT_ATOMS: atom_id res chain seq x y z
N MET A 1 -18.79 -26.26 11.13
CA MET A 1 -18.21 -27.20 12.10
C MET A 1 -19.01 -27.08 13.39
N ASN A 2 -19.53 -28.20 13.89
CA ASN A 2 -20.33 -28.26 15.12
C ASN A 2 -19.33 -28.41 16.29
N TRP A 3 -19.11 -27.35 17.07
CA TRP A 3 -18.13 -27.31 18.16
C TRP A 3 -18.82 -27.74 19.46
N THR A 4 -18.58 -28.96 19.93
CA THR A 4 -19.22 -29.50 21.14
C THR A 4 -18.35 -29.47 22.39
N ASP A 5 -17.06 -29.12 22.31
CA ASP A 5 -16.20 -28.92 23.48
C ASP A 5 -15.53 -27.52 23.50
N PRO A 6 -15.81 -26.68 24.50
CA PRO A 6 -15.19 -25.37 24.62
C PRO A 6 -13.66 -25.42 24.84
N ALA A 7 -13.09 -26.47 25.43
CA ALA A 7 -11.63 -26.58 25.63
C ALA A 7 -10.89 -26.90 24.33
N GLU A 8 -11.38 -27.87 23.55
CA GLU A 8 -10.87 -28.15 22.21
C GLU A 8 -10.97 -26.94 21.28
N SER A 9 -11.99 -26.08 21.45
CA SER A 9 -12.12 -24.86 20.65
C SER A 9 -11.05 -23.79 20.94
N VAL A 10 -10.51 -23.69 22.17
CA VAL A 10 -9.38 -22.76 22.47
C VAL A 10 -8.07 -23.34 22.02
N ILE A 11 -7.85 -24.64 22.21
CA ILE A 11 -6.64 -25.28 21.70
C ILE A 11 -6.65 -25.22 20.17
N ALA A 12 -7.76 -25.50 19.50
CA ALA A 12 -7.84 -25.37 18.04
C ALA A 12 -7.72 -23.91 17.54
N ALA A 13 -8.29 -22.93 18.26
CA ALA A 13 -8.11 -21.51 17.93
C ALA A 13 -6.68 -21.04 18.18
N ALA A 14 -6.05 -21.53 19.25
CA ALA A 14 -4.67 -21.27 19.59
C ALA A 14 -3.70 -21.98 18.66
N ASP A 15 -3.98 -23.20 18.22
CA ASP A 15 -3.22 -23.95 17.22
C ASP A 15 -3.39 -23.34 15.84
N TRP A 16 -4.56 -22.76 15.53
CA TRP A 16 -4.76 -21.99 14.31
C TRP A 16 -3.99 -20.65 14.35
N LEU A 17 -4.06 -19.93 15.48
CA LEU A 17 -3.30 -18.69 15.69
C LEU A 17 -1.80 -18.97 15.71
N ALA A 18 -1.32 -19.86 16.57
CA ALA A 18 0.06 -20.32 16.66
C ALA A 18 0.55 -20.98 15.38
N GLY A 19 -0.30 -21.74 14.67
CA GLY A 19 -0.02 -22.28 13.34
C GLY A 19 0.21 -21.17 12.32
N ASN A 20 -0.58 -20.10 12.34
CA ASN A 20 -0.31 -18.90 11.54
C ASN A 20 1.01 -18.23 11.97
N LEU A 21 1.25 -18.02 13.28
CA LEU A 21 2.50 -17.42 13.77
C LEU A 21 3.73 -18.27 13.40
N GLN A 22 3.64 -19.60 13.50
CA GLN A 22 4.72 -20.56 13.21
C GLN A 22 4.91 -20.80 11.72
N HIS A 23 3.85 -20.80 10.91
CA HIS A 23 3.96 -20.82 9.46
C HIS A 23 4.57 -19.52 8.93
N HIS A 24 4.40 -18.37 9.59
CA HIS A 24 5.19 -17.17 9.24
C HIS A 24 6.70 -17.39 9.39
N HIS A 25 7.14 -18.34 10.24
CA HIS A 25 8.55 -18.55 10.56
C HIS A 25 9.31 -19.54 9.67
N ALA A 26 8.64 -20.31 8.80
CA ALA A 26 9.32 -21.27 7.91
C ALA A 26 10.15 -20.60 6.78
N GLY A 27 10.03 -19.28 6.60
CA GLY A 27 10.85 -18.48 5.68
C GLY A 27 11.99 -17.69 6.35
N VAL A 28 12.11 -17.74 7.67
CA VAL A 28 13.15 -17.02 8.43
C VAL A 28 14.45 -17.80 8.34
N THR A 29 15.55 -17.13 7.95
CA THR A 29 16.88 -17.69 8.22
C THR A 29 17.00 -17.81 9.73
N LEU A 30 17.00 -19.05 10.25
CA LEU A 30 16.92 -19.37 11.69
C LEU A 30 17.79 -18.48 12.58
N GLY A 31 18.95 -18.01 12.09
CA GLY A 31 19.84 -17.08 12.80
C GLY A 31 19.33 -15.65 13.05
N THR A 32 18.13 -15.26 12.60
CA THR A 32 17.59 -13.89 12.79
C THR A 32 16.38 -13.80 13.73
N MET A 33 15.83 -14.94 14.18
CA MET A 33 14.66 -14.96 15.05
C MET A 33 14.97 -14.40 16.44
N ARG A 34 14.10 -13.56 17.00
CA ARG A 34 14.26 -13.00 18.37
C ARG A 34 13.58 -13.86 19.43
N LEU A 35 14.04 -13.79 20.68
CA LEU A 35 13.42 -14.55 21.79
C LEU A 35 11.93 -14.27 21.95
N LEU A 36 11.49 -13.01 21.81
CA LEU A 36 10.08 -12.65 21.85
C LEU A 36 9.25 -13.38 20.79
N GLU A 37 9.83 -13.65 19.61
CA GLU A 37 9.18 -14.42 18.53
C GLU A 37 9.04 -15.89 18.85
N CYS A 38 10.03 -16.47 19.54
CA CYS A 38 9.93 -17.84 20.01
C CYS A 38 8.80 -18.02 21.04
N PHE A 39 8.61 -17.05 21.94
CA PHE A 39 7.62 -17.14 23.04
C PHE A 39 6.24 -16.52 22.71
N ALA A 40 6.08 -15.85 21.56
CA ALA A 40 4.81 -15.25 21.14
C ALA A 40 3.61 -16.21 21.11
N PRO A 41 3.75 -17.49 20.70
CA PRO A 41 2.65 -18.46 20.78
C PRO A 41 2.10 -18.66 22.20
N LEU A 42 2.96 -18.68 23.22
CA LEU A 42 2.52 -18.80 24.61
C LEU A 42 1.76 -17.55 25.07
N PHE A 43 2.23 -16.36 24.69
CA PHE A 43 1.52 -15.11 24.96
C PHE A 43 0.15 -15.06 24.27
N SER A 44 0.08 -15.45 23.00
CA SER A 44 -1.19 -15.55 22.27
C SER A 44 -2.15 -16.51 22.97
N TYR A 45 -1.65 -17.69 23.39
CA TYR A 45 -2.45 -18.69 24.08
C TYR A 45 -3.01 -18.18 25.42
N GLY A 46 -2.17 -17.59 26.26
CA GLY A 46 -2.61 -17.01 27.52
C GLY A 46 -3.65 -15.90 27.34
N LEU A 47 -3.49 -15.03 26.32
CA LEU A 47 -4.46 -13.97 26.05
C LEU A 47 -5.84 -14.48 25.64
N LEU A 48 -5.90 -15.59 24.89
CA LEU A 48 -7.17 -16.27 24.57
C LEU A 48 -7.85 -16.82 25.82
N ILE A 49 -7.08 -17.32 26.78
CA ILE A 49 -7.61 -17.79 28.07
C ILE A 49 -8.10 -16.59 28.89
N ASP A 50 -7.31 -15.52 28.97
CA ASP A 50 -7.64 -14.30 29.73
C ASP A 50 -8.96 -13.66 29.24
N GLU A 51 -9.16 -13.59 27.92
CA GLU A 51 -10.37 -13.00 27.32
C GLU A 51 -11.65 -13.79 27.60
N ARG A 52 -11.58 -15.13 27.63
CA ARG A 52 -12.76 -15.98 27.77
C ARG A 52 -13.53 -15.74 29.07
N GLY A 53 -12.84 -15.41 30.15
CA GLY A 53 -13.44 -14.99 31.44
C GLY A 53 -14.45 -15.96 32.08
N GLY A 54 -14.52 -17.21 31.62
CA GLY A 54 -15.44 -18.25 32.10
C GLY A 54 -14.69 -19.49 32.58
N PRO A 55 -15.29 -20.31 33.47
CA PRO A 55 -14.64 -21.50 33.99
C PRO A 55 -14.24 -22.44 32.85
N LEU A 56 -12.96 -22.83 32.80
CA LEU A 56 -12.52 -23.97 31.99
C LEU A 56 -13.34 -25.19 32.45
N SER A 57 -14.03 -25.85 31.53
CA SER A 57 -14.86 -27.03 31.85
C SER A 57 -14.05 -28.08 32.61
N VAL A 58 -14.74 -28.70 33.56
CA VAL A 58 -14.27 -29.52 34.69
C VAL A 58 -13.20 -30.55 34.31
N ALA A 59 -12.07 -30.52 35.03
CA ALA A 59 -10.97 -31.49 35.10
C ALA A 59 -10.14 -31.73 33.82
N ASP A 60 -10.76 -31.98 32.66
CA ASP A 60 -10.03 -32.36 31.44
C ASP A 60 -9.43 -31.13 30.72
N GLY A 61 -10.14 -29.99 30.72
CA GLY A 61 -9.71 -28.78 30.01
C GLY A 61 -8.52 -28.04 30.62
N GLN A 62 -8.31 -28.12 31.93
CA GLN A 62 -7.20 -27.43 32.62
C GLN A 62 -5.87 -28.20 32.54
N GLY A 63 -5.92 -29.54 32.65
CA GLY A 63 -4.75 -30.39 32.40
C GLY A 63 -4.25 -30.22 30.97
N LEU A 64 -5.19 -30.27 30.00
CA LEU A 64 -4.90 -30.00 28.60
C LEU A 64 -4.31 -28.59 28.38
N ALA A 65 -4.75 -27.57 29.13
CA ALA A 65 -4.21 -26.22 29.01
C ALA A 65 -2.77 -26.08 29.54
N HIS A 66 -2.46 -26.70 30.68
CA HIS A 66 -1.09 -26.74 31.21
C HIS A 66 -0.17 -27.56 30.31
N ASP A 67 -0.63 -28.71 29.82
CA ASP A 67 0.14 -29.57 28.91
C ASP A 67 0.43 -28.88 27.58
N HIS A 68 -0.56 -28.18 27.02
CA HIS A 68 -0.37 -27.38 25.81
C HIS A 68 0.60 -26.22 26.04
N ALA A 69 0.45 -25.46 27.14
CA ALA A 69 1.39 -24.40 27.48
C ALA A 69 2.82 -24.93 27.69
N ARG A 70 2.98 -26.10 28.31
CA ARG A 70 4.28 -26.77 28.44
C ARG A 70 4.87 -27.13 27.08
N ALA A 71 4.06 -27.67 26.16
CA ALA A 71 4.49 -27.97 24.80
C ALA A 71 4.93 -26.70 24.05
N LEU A 72 4.22 -25.57 24.21
CA LEU A 72 4.59 -24.28 23.63
C LEU A 72 5.92 -23.76 24.19
N VAL A 73 6.15 -23.87 25.51
CA VAL A 73 7.43 -23.50 26.14
C VAL A 73 8.58 -24.34 25.60
N ASP A 74 8.40 -25.66 25.50
CA ASP A 74 9.42 -26.57 24.99
C ASP A 74 9.70 -26.32 23.50
N GLN A 75 8.68 -26.00 22.72
CA GLN A 75 8.83 -25.59 21.33
C GLN A 75 9.59 -24.26 21.22
N ALA A 76 9.24 -23.26 22.03
CA ALA A 76 9.91 -21.97 22.07
C ALA A 76 11.40 -22.11 22.40
N ARG A 77 11.74 -22.93 23.41
CA ARG A 77 13.13 -23.26 23.75
C ARG A 77 13.87 -23.88 22.57
N LYS A 78 13.29 -24.89 21.92
CA LYS A 78 13.89 -25.55 20.75
C LYS A 78 14.14 -24.57 19.60
N MET A 79 13.16 -23.71 19.30
CA MET A 79 13.27 -22.69 18.27
C MET A 79 14.37 -21.68 18.59
N ALA A 80 14.43 -21.17 19.82
CA ALA A 80 15.44 -20.21 20.24
C ALA A 80 16.87 -20.80 20.20
N LEU A 81 17.04 -22.05 20.64
CA LEU A 81 18.33 -22.74 20.57
C LEU A 81 18.73 -23.02 19.12
N ALA A 82 17.80 -23.44 18.26
CA ALA A 82 18.05 -23.61 16.83
C ALA A 82 18.41 -22.29 16.13
N ALA A 83 17.91 -21.17 16.63
CA ALA A 83 18.28 -19.82 16.20
C ALA A 83 19.64 -19.34 16.75
N GLY A 84 20.34 -20.16 17.53
CA GLY A 84 21.67 -19.85 18.08
C GLY A 84 21.64 -18.95 19.32
N LYS A 85 20.50 -18.84 20.01
CA LYS A 85 20.41 -18.01 21.24
C LYS A 85 21.12 -18.68 22.42
N PRO A 86 21.80 -17.90 23.30
CA PRO A 86 22.46 -18.46 24.48
C PRO A 86 21.44 -19.13 25.42
N LEU A 87 21.73 -20.34 25.88
CA LEU A 87 20.87 -21.07 26.82
C LEU A 87 20.47 -20.24 28.06
N PRO A 88 21.36 -19.45 28.71
CA PRO A 88 20.96 -18.61 29.84
C PRO A 88 19.90 -17.57 29.48
N HIS A 89 19.93 -17.02 28.26
CA HIS A 89 18.94 -16.05 27.79
C HIS A 89 17.60 -16.73 27.49
N VAL A 90 17.65 -17.93 26.89
CA VAL A 90 16.46 -18.75 26.62
C VAL A 90 15.73 -19.08 27.92
N GLU A 91 16.45 -19.52 28.95
CA GLU A 91 15.84 -19.87 30.24
C GLU A 91 15.29 -18.65 30.98
N LYS A 92 15.99 -17.51 30.97
CA LYS A 92 15.47 -16.26 31.54
C LYS A 92 14.20 -15.78 30.85
N ALA A 93 14.13 -15.89 29.53
CA ALA A 93 12.94 -15.55 28.74
C ALA A 93 11.78 -16.53 29.01
N ALA A 94 12.06 -17.83 29.06
CA ALA A 94 11.08 -18.86 29.40
C ALA A 94 10.47 -18.60 30.79
N PHE A 95 11.31 -18.25 31.77
CA PHE A 95 10.87 -17.90 33.12
C PHE A 95 9.84 -16.77 33.13
N ALA A 96 10.13 -15.66 32.44
CA ALA A 96 9.20 -14.53 32.35
C ALA A 96 7.86 -14.89 31.71
N ALA A 97 7.92 -15.63 30.59
CA ALA A 97 6.72 -16.02 29.86
C ALA A 97 5.84 -16.99 30.68
N VAL A 98 6.48 -17.93 31.42
CA VAL A 98 5.80 -18.85 32.33
C VAL A 98 5.20 -18.14 33.55
N ALA A 99 5.95 -17.22 34.17
CA ALA A 99 5.45 -16.44 35.31
C ALA A 99 4.20 -15.64 34.94
N TRP A 100 4.20 -15.00 33.76
CA TRP A 100 3.02 -14.32 33.24
C TRP A 100 1.86 -15.28 32.96
N PHE A 101 2.13 -16.41 32.32
CA PHE A 101 1.07 -17.37 31.97
C PHE A 101 0.41 -17.99 33.21
N ASP A 102 1.19 -18.34 34.24
CA ASP A 102 0.65 -18.84 35.51
C ASP A 102 -0.22 -17.78 36.21
N GLU A 103 0.14 -16.49 36.12
CA GLU A 103 -0.70 -15.41 36.65
C GLU A 103 -2.00 -15.24 35.86
N VAL A 104 -1.97 -15.39 34.54
CA VAL A 104 -3.17 -15.42 33.70
C VAL A 104 -4.09 -16.58 34.10
N LEU A 105 -3.53 -17.78 34.30
CA LEU A 105 -4.29 -18.93 34.74
C LEU A 105 -4.85 -18.75 36.15
N ALA A 106 -4.09 -18.16 37.07
CA ALA A 106 -4.52 -17.91 38.44
C ALA A 106 -5.70 -16.92 38.53
N ARG A 107 -5.93 -16.09 37.50
CA ARG A 107 -7.11 -15.22 37.38
C ARG A 107 -8.38 -15.98 37.00
N GLN A 108 -8.27 -17.20 36.48
CA GLN A 108 -9.43 -18.01 36.11
C GLN A 108 -10.05 -18.70 37.33
N PRO A 109 -11.39 -18.71 37.45
CA PRO A 109 -12.06 -19.37 38.57
C PRO A 109 -11.87 -20.89 38.51
N GLY A 110 -11.49 -21.50 39.65
CA GLY A 110 -11.37 -22.96 39.80
C GLY A 110 -10.01 -23.59 39.48
N VAL A 111 -9.00 -22.81 39.06
CA VAL A 111 -7.66 -23.35 38.68
C VAL A 111 -6.79 -23.71 39.90
N ARG A 112 -6.95 -23.00 41.03
CA ARG A 112 -6.10 -23.17 42.21
C ARG A 112 -6.21 -24.54 42.89
N GLU A 113 -7.21 -25.34 42.56
CA GLU A 113 -7.53 -26.57 43.27
C GLU A 113 -7.08 -27.85 42.55
N GLN A 114 -6.56 -27.76 41.32
CA GLN A 114 -6.49 -28.92 40.40
C GLN A 114 -5.10 -29.22 39.79
N GLY A 115 -4.08 -28.37 40.00
CA GLY A 115 -2.73 -28.64 39.47
C GLY A 115 -1.63 -27.73 40.00
N ALA A 116 -0.38 -28.19 39.90
CA ALA A 116 0.79 -27.37 40.24
C ALA A 116 1.08 -26.38 39.09
N PRO A 117 1.39 -25.11 39.40
CA PRO A 117 1.67 -24.09 38.37
C PRO A 117 2.95 -24.43 37.59
N LEU A 118 3.08 -23.94 36.36
CA LEU A 118 4.22 -24.25 35.49
C LEU A 118 5.55 -23.77 36.09
N GLN A 119 5.56 -22.65 36.82
CA GLN A 119 6.72 -22.14 37.56
C GLN A 119 7.29 -23.17 38.55
N LEU A 120 6.43 -23.97 39.20
CA LEU A 120 6.87 -25.00 40.15
C LEU A 120 7.41 -26.22 39.41
N SER A 121 6.75 -26.65 38.33
CA SER A 121 7.15 -27.85 37.60
C SER A 121 8.37 -27.66 36.67
N LEU A 122 8.59 -26.44 36.17
CA LEU A 122 9.67 -26.12 35.24
C LEU A 122 10.86 -25.44 35.92
N PHE A 123 10.62 -24.59 36.92
CA PHE A 123 11.65 -23.78 37.57
C PHE A 123 11.80 -24.06 39.06
N HIS A 124 11.00 -24.96 39.63
CA HIS A 124 11.04 -25.33 41.05
C HIS A 124 10.85 -24.13 42.01
N THR A 125 10.11 -23.10 41.57
CA THR A 125 9.77 -21.93 42.39
C THR A 125 8.26 -21.82 42.59
N GLY A 126 7.85 -21.31 43.76
CA GLY A 126 6.48 -20.84 44.02
C GLY A 126 6.38 -19.33 44.17
N ASN A 127 7.46 -18.59 43.94
CA ASN A 127 7.57 -17.15 44.16
C ASN A 127 7.96 -16.39 42.88
N ALA A 128 7.55 -16.89 41.70
CA ALA A 128 7.90 -16.24 40.43
C ALA A 128 7.38 -14.80 40.34
N ALA A 129 6.29 -14.49 41.06
CA ALA A 129 5.72 -13.13 41.16
C ALA A 129 6.70 -12.07 41.68
N SER A 130 7.65 -12.47 42.54
CA SER A 130 8.69 -11.57 43.09
C SER A 130 10.00 -11.73 42.32
N GLU A 131 10.42 -12.98 42.09
CA GLU A 131 11.67 -13.31 41.38
C GLU A 131 11.72 -12.73 39.95
N PHE A 132 10.56 -12.54 39.31
CA PHE A 132 10.45 -11.84 38.02
C PHE A 132 11.12 -10.46 38.06
N PHE A 133 10.85 -9.66 39.09
CA PHE A 133 11.41 -8.31 39.19
C PHE A 133 12.89 -8.33 39.55
N ASP A 134 13.34 -9.29 40.33
CA ASP A 134 14.77 -9.48 40.65
C ASP A 134 15.56 -9.90 39.40
N HIS A 135 15.01 -10.81 38.59
CA HIS A 135 15.58 -11.19 37.31
C HIS A 135 15.62 -10.02 36.33
N LEU A 136 14.56 -9.22 36.25
CA LEU A 136 14.50 -8.04 35.39
C LEU A 136 15.53 -6.98 35.79
N ALA A 137 15.70 -6.73 37.09
CA ALA A 137 16.66 -5.76 37.62
C ALA A 137 18.12 -6.20 37.43
N SER A 138 18.38 -7.50 37.35
CA SER A 138 19.73 -8.08 37.17
C SER A 138 20.13 -8.28 35.69
N LEU A 139 19.29 -7.91 34.73
CA LEU A 139 19.63 -8.02 33.30
C LEU A 139 20.71 -7.00 32.89
N ASP A 140 21.80 -7.50 32.32
CA ASP A 140 22.89 -6.71 31.74
C ASP A 140 22.51 -6.08 30.38
N SER A 141 23.41 -5.29 29.80
CA SER A 141 23.20 -4.64 28.50
C SER A 141 23.05 -5.62 27.34
N GLU A 142 23.68 -6.80 27.43
CA GLU A 142 23.68 -7.83 26.39
C GLU A 142 22.36 -8.62 26.35
N ALA A 143 21.60 -8.64 27.45
CA ALA A 143 20.31 -9.32 27.56
C ALA A 143 19.12 -8.52 26.99
N GLU A 144 19.31 -7.79 25.88
CA GLU A 144 18.25 -6.95 25.27
C GLU A 144 17.01 -7.77 24.88
N GLU A 145 17.19 -8.90 24.20
CA GLU A 145 16.07 -9.76 23.79
C GLU A 145 15.32 -10.39 24.98
N VAL A 146 16.03 -10.66 26.08
CA VAL A 146 15.39 -11.13 27.31
C VAL A 146 14.53 -10.02 27.90
N ARG A 147 15.07 -8.80 27.97
CA ARG A 147 14.36 -7.61 28.44
C ARG A 147 13.10 -7.34 27.63
N GLU A 148 13.11 -7.59 26.31
CA GLU A 148 11.93 -7.49 25.45
C GLU A 148 10.81 -8.46 25.86
N VAL A 149 11.15 -9.70 26.25
CA VAL A 149 10.18 -10.69 26.75
C VAL A 149 9.56 -10.27 28.09
N TYR A 150 10.38 -9.78 29.02
CA TYR A 150 9.88 -9.24 30.30
C TYR A 150 8.99 -8.01 30.08
N SER A 151 9.40 -7.11 29.18
CA SER A 151 8.61 -5.92 28.82
C SER A 151 7.27 -6.31 28.23
N MET A 152 7.25 -7.33 27.35
CA MET A 152 6.00 -7.83 26.79
C MET A 152 5.08 -8.38 27.88
N ALA A 153 5.59 -9.22 28.80
CA ALA A 153 4.80 -9.73 29.92
C ALA A 153 4.16 -8.60 30.74
N LEU A 154 4.90 -7.53 31.04
CA LEU A 154 4.38 -6.35 31.74
C LEU A 154 3.30 -5.60 30.94
N LEU A 155 3.48 -5.43 29.62
CA LEU A 155 2.48 -4.82 28.74
C LEU A 155 1.22 -5.68 28.60
N LEU A 156 1.36 -7.00 28.69
CA LEU A 156 0.26 -7.96 28.69
C LEU A 156 -0.40 -8.13 30.06
N GLY A 157 -0.09 -7.23 31.01
CA GLY A 157 -0.77 -7.14 32.28
C GLY A 157 -0.20 -8.03 33.39
N PHE A 158 1.07 -8.45 33.30
CA PHE A 158 1.75 -9.04 34.45
C PHE A 158 1.84 -8.02 35.59
N VAL A 159 1.40 -8.40 36.77
CA VAL A 159 1.40 -7.57 37.97
C VAL A 159 2.38 -8.12 39.03
N GLY A 160 2.43 -9.44 39.18
CA GLY A 160 3.29 -10.12 40.14
C GLY A 160 3.06 -9.63 41.57
N GLN A 161 4.16 -9.29 42.26
CA GLN A 161 4.12 -8.81 43.65
C GLN A 161 3.36 -7.48 43.85
N TYR A 162 3.03 -6.73 42.80
CA TYR A 162 2.35 -5.43 42.87
C TYR A 162 0.82 -5.50 42.75
N TYR A 163 0.21 -6.65 43.07
CA TYR A 163 -1.24 -6.92 42.87
C TYR A 163 -2.20 -5.93 43.56
N TYR A 164 -1.71 -5.16 44.54
CA TYR A 164 -2.46 -4.16 45.27
C TYR A 164 -2.49 -2.78 44.59
N GLU A 165 -1.58 -2.50 43.66
CA GLU A 165 -1.55 -1.25 42.92
C GLU A 165 -2.65 -1.22 41.85
N ARG A 166 -3.33 -0.08 41.70
CA ARG A 166 -4.34 0.13 40.65
C ARG A 166 -3.84 1.16 39.65
N GLY A 167 -3.74 0.73 38.39
CA GLY A 167 -3.27 1.58 37.29
C GLY A 167 -1.75 1.79 37.31
N ASP A 168 -1.28 2.73 36.48
CA ASP A 168 0.16 2.95 36.24
C ASP A 168 0.77 4.10 37.09
N SER A 169 0.11 4.53 38.17
CA SER A 169 0.63 5.61 39.04
C SER A 169 1.57 5.12 40.16
N GLY A 170 1.63 3.81 40.39
CA GLY A 170 2.45 3.18 41.43
C GLY A 170 3.86 2.81 40.97
N GLU A 171 4.55 1.96 41.74
CA GLU A 171 5.88 1.45 41.41
C GLU A 171 5.86 0.58 40.15
N LEU A 172 4.81 -0.21 39.93
CA LEU A 172 4.67 -1.01 38.70
C LEU A 172 4.66 -0.12 37.45
N GLY A 173 3.99 1.03 37.53
CA GLY A 173 3.99 2.04 36.46
C GLY A 173 5.37 2.60 36.17
N ARG A 174 6.18 2.84 37.21
CA ARG A 174 7.58 3.29 37.07
C ARG A 174 8.46 2.21 36.45
N ILE A 175 8.29 0.94 36.85
CA ILE A 175 9.01 -0.20 36.30
C ILE A 175 8.68 -0.36 34.81
N LYS A 176 7.40 -0.29 34.44
CA LYS A 176 6.97 -0.29 33.03
C LYS A 176 7.63 0.85 32.26
N ALA A 177 7.66 2.06 32.81
CA ALA A 177 8.29 3.22 32.16
C ALA A 177 9.81 3.09 31.99
N LEU A 178 10.48 2.34 32.88
CA LEU A 178 11.93 2.12 32.84
C LEU A 178 12.34 0.99 31.88
N HIS A 179 11.61 -0.13 31.91
CA HIS A 179 12.04 -1.37 31.25
C HIS A 179 11.35 -1.62 29.91
N CYS A 180 10.06 -1.30 29.79
CA CYS A 180 9.45 -1.28 28.47
C CYS A 180 10.18 -0.16 27.73
N ARG A 181 10.85 -0.50 26.61
CA ARG A 181 11.62 0.45 25.77
C ARG A 181 10.93 1.82 25.76
N PRO A 182 11.65 2.95 25.65
CA PRO A 182 11.08 4.29 25.68
C PRO A 182 10.25 4.62 24.42
N GLY A 183 9.34 3.75 24.01
CA GLY A 183 8.04 4.13 23.51
C GLY A 183 7.28 4.75 24.67
N ILE A 184 7.60 6.02 24.94
CA ILE A 184 6.61 7.07 25.01
C ILE A 184 5.27 6.53 25.58
N SER A 185 4.96 6.84 26.85
CA SER A 185 3.62 6.59 27.43
C SER A 185 2.58 6.77 26.35
N ALA A 186 1.61 5.86 26.21
CA ALA A 186 0.62 5.89 25.14
C ALA A 186 0.08 7.31 24.86
N SER A 187 -0.11 8.08 25.94
CA SER A 187 -0.42 9.52 25.93
C SER A 187 0.52 10.39 25.06
N VAL A 188 1.83 10.25 25.18
CA VAL A 188 2.82 11.03 24.44
C VAL A 188 2.89 10.57 22.97
N VAL A 189 2.63 9.29 22.66
CA VAL A 189 2.58 8.81 21.25
C VAL A 189 1.37 9.46 20.57
N LEU A 190 0.23 9.46 21.25
CA LEU A 190 -0.98 10.12 20.78
C LEU A 190 -0.77 11.62 20.55
N GLN A 191 -0.12 12.31 21.50
CA GLN A 191 0.20 13.74 21.35
C GLN A 191 1.15 13.99 20.17
N ALA A 192 2.14 13.11 19.96
CA ALA A 192 3.02 13.20 18.81
C ALA A 192 2.25 12.99 17.50
N LEU A 193 1.36 12.00 17.42
CA LEU A 193 0.55 11.70 16.24
C LEU A 193 -0.47 12.79 15.86
N GLN A 194 -0.87 13.64 16.81
CA GLN A 194 -1.67 14.83 16.51
C GLN A 194 -0.89 15.86 15.69
N ARG A 195 0.43 15.95 15.89
CA ARG A 195 1.31 16.92 15.21
C ARG A 195 1.97 16.31 13.98
N GLU A 196 2.46 15.09 14.10
CA GLU A 196 3.25 14.39 13.10
C GLU A 196 2.41 13.41 12.27
N SER A 197 2.99 12.92 11.17
CA SER A 197 2.48 11.76 10.45
C SER A 197 2.94 10.46 11.13
N ILE A 198 2.19 9.38 10.93
CA ILE A 198 2.55 8.04 11.40
C ILE A 198 3.92 7.62 10.87
N THR A 199 4.25 7.99 9.64
CA THR A 199 5.59 7.81 9.06
C THR A 199 6.11 9.18 8.61
N PRO A 200 7.39 9.52 8.88
CA PRO A 200 7.95 10.81 8.46
C PRO A 200 8.10 10.87 6.93
N GLN A 201 8.53 9.77 6.32
CA GLN A 201 8.31 9.55 4.89
C GLN A 201 6.85 9.16 4.66
N PRO A 202 6.23 9.49 3.53
CA PRO A 202 6.77 10.18 2.33
C PRO A 202 6.86 11.73 2.43
N TYR A 203 6.59 12.33 3.59
CA TYR A 203 6.43 13.80 3.73
C TYR A 203 7.74 14.60 3.74
N LEU A 204 8.86 13.95 4.05
CA LEU A 204 10.18 14.60 4.10
C LEU A 204 10.68 15.05 2.72
N TRP A 205 10.14 14.51 1.63
CA TRP A 205 10.45 15.00 0.30
C TRP A 205 9.44 16.05 -0.18
N PRO A 206 9.91 17.18 -0.74
CA PRO A 206 9.04 18.09 -1.46
C PRO A 206 8.36 17.27 -2.56
N GLY A 207 7.03 17.15 -2.48
CA GLY A 207 6.27 16.50 -3.54
C GLY A 207 6.60 17.15 -4.88
N SER A 208 6.51 16.38 -5.97
CA SER A 208 6.47 17.00 -7.31
C SER A 208 5.40 18.09 -7.28
N PRO A 209 5.67 19.28 -7.85
CA PRO A 209 4.77 20.41 -7.72
C PRO A 209 3.35 19.97 -8.09
N VAL A 210 2.42 20.17 -7.16
CA VAL A 210 0.98 20.10 -7.43
C VAL A 210 0.75 20.90 -8.71
N HIS A 211 -0.04 20.37 -9.65
CA HIS A 211 -0.40 21.05 -10.89
C HIS A 211 -0.90 22.48 -10.63
N HIS A 212 0.02 23.43 -10.49
CA HIS A 212 -0.23 24.82 -10.76
C HIS A 212 -0.18 24.87 -12.27
N LEU A 213 -1.35 25.11 -12.87
CA LEU A 213 -1.52 25.36 -14.28
C LEU A 213 -0.32 26.16 -14.77
N SER A 214 0.56 25.55 -15.58
CA SER A 214 1.65 26.31 -16.14
C SER A 214 1.01 27.48 -16.89
N MET A 215 1.39 28.70 -16.51
CA MET A 215 0.96 29.95 -17.13
C MET A 215 1.21 29.96 -18.66
N SER A 216 1.87 28.94 -19.22
CA SER A 216 1.97 28.68 -20.65
C SER A 216 0.63 28.56 -21.36
N TRP A 217 -0.45 28.11 -20.69
CA TRP A 217 -1.79 28.08 -21.30
C TRP A 217 -2.41 29.48 -21.43
N ALA A 218 -2.19 30.34 -20.42
CA ALA A 218 -2.54 31.75 -20.48
C ALA A 218 -1.69 32.48 -21.54
N ARG A 219 -0.38 32.16 -21.65
CA ARG A 219 0.52 32.77 -22.64
C ARG A 219 0.18 32.38 -24.10
N ARG A 220 -0.26 31.14 -24.35
CA ARG A 220 -0.71 30.69 -25.69
C ARG A 220 -2.05 31.28 -26.14
N ARG A 221 -2.94 31.66 -25.20
CA ARG A 221 -4.18 32.39 -25.51
C ARG A 221 -4.03 33.91 -25.44
N ALA A 222 -3.09 34.40 -24.64
CA ALA A 222 -2.70 35.80 -24.64
C ALA A 222 -1.99 36.16 -25.93
N ALA A 223 -1.22 35.24 -26.55
CA ALA A 223 -0.57 35.50 -27.84
C ALA A 223 -1.54 36.08 -28.89
N PRO A 224 -2.66 35.42 -29.27
CA PRO A 224 -3.59 36.01 -30.24
C PRO A 224 -4.27 37.28 -29.71
N VAL A 225 -4.55 37.40 -28.41
CA VAL A 225 -5.15 38.63 -27.84
C VAL A 225 -4.17 39.81 -27.91
N VAL A 226 -2.90 39.58 -27.60
CA VAL A 226 -1.81 40.55 -27.69
C VAL A 226 -1.51 40.90 -29.15
N THR A 227 -1.50 39.92 -30.06
CA THR A 227 -1.36 40.19 -31.50
C THR A 227 -2.54 41.01 -32.01
N THR A 228 -3.77 40.71 -31.59
CA THR A 228 -4.97 41.47 -31.98
C THR A 228 -4.94 42.89 -31.41
N LEU A 229 -4.56 43.07 -30.14
CA LEU A 229 -4.37 44.37 -29.51
C LEU A 229 -3.26 45.19 -30.18
N LEU A 230 -2.17 44.54 -30.60
CA LEU A 230 -1.05 45.19 -31.29
C LEU A 230 -1.43 45.59 -32.71
N VAL A 231 -2.19 44.75 -33.43
CA VAL A 231 -2.78 45.11 -34.73
C VAL A 231 -3.78 46.25 -34.59
N LEU A 232 -4.64 46.23 -33.56
CA LEU A 232 -5.57 47.32 -33.26
C LEU A 232 -4.82 48.61 -32.91
N LEU A 233 -3.74 48.52 -32.14
CA LEU A 233 -2.91 49.67 -31.77
C LEU A 233 -2.18 50.25 -32.99
N VAL A 234 -1.65 49.41 -33.89
CA VAL A 234 -1.10 49.85 -35.18
C VAL A 234 -2.18 50.50 -36.04
N LEU A 235 -3.39 49.92 -36.09
CA LEU A 235 -4.52 50.48 -36.81
C LEU A 235 -4.90 51.87 -36.27
N VAL A 236 -5.04 52.01 -34.95
CA VAL A 236 -5.35 53.29 -34.29
C VAL A 236 -4.22 54.29 -34.50
N ALA A 237 -2.97 53.88 -34.37
CA ALA A 237 -1.80 54.74 -34.57
C ALA A 237 -1.64 55.21 -36.03
N PHE A 238 -2.17 54.49 -37.02
CA PHE A 238 -2.13 54.88 -38.43
C PHE A 238 -3.41 55.58 -38.93
N VAL A 239 -4.57 55.24 -38.37
CA VAL A 239 -5.87 55.82 -38.75
C VAL A 239 -6.09 57.17 -38.08
N VAL A 240 -5.62 57.38 -36.84
CA VAL A 240 -5.79 58.66 -36.14
C VAL A 240 -4.99 59.82 -36.78
N PRO A 241 -3.75 59.62 -37.27
CA PRO A 241 -3.03 60.66 -38.01
C PRO A 241 -3.63 60.96 -39.40
N ALA A 242 -4.38 60.04 -40.00
CA ALA A 242 -5.05 60.23 -41.29
C ALA A 242 -6.10 61.36 -41.25
N PHE A 243 -6.61 61.71 -40.06
CA PHE A 243 -7.49 62.86 -39.85
C PHE A 243 -6.75 64.18 -39.65
N ARG A 244 -5.41 64.18 -39.52
CA ARG A 244 -4.64 65.40 -39.22
C ARG A 244 -3.91 66.02 -40.40
N GLN A 245 -3.48 65.29 -41.44
CA GLN A 245 -2.75 65.90 -42.58
C GLN A 245 -2.90 65.19 -43.95
N GLY A 246 -3.36 65.93 -44.96
CA GLY A 246 -2.77 66.06 -46.31
C GLY A 246 -2.66 64.88 -47.29
N ALA A 247 -2.95 63.64 -46.91
CA ALA A 247 -2.80 62.48 -47.81
C ALA A 247 -4.15 61.98 -48.34
N SER A 248 -4.19 61.54 -49.61
CA SER A 248 -5.44 61.14 -50.26
C SER A 248 -6.09 59.95 -49.52
N ALA A 249 -7.37 60.10 -49.17
CA ALA A 249 -8.11 59.14 -48.34
C ALA A 249 -8.04 57.70 -48.92
N GLN A 250 -8.01 57.56 -50.24
CA GLN A 250 -7.96 56.27 -50.94
C GLN A 250 -6.68 55.47 -50.68
N ALA A 251 -5.51 56.12 -50.56
CA ALA A 251 -4.24 55.43 -50.31
C ALA A 251 -4.23 54.79 -48.91
N TRP A 252 -4.83 55.46 -47.92
CA TRP A 252 -4.93 54.95 -46.55
C TRP A 252 -5.94 53.81 -46.40
N TYR A 253 -7.06 53.86 -47.12
CA TYR A 253 -8.01 52.74 -47.14
C TYR A 253 -7.39 51.45 -47.70
N LEU A 254 -6.62 51.55 -48.79
CA LEU A 254 -5.95 50.39 -49.38
C LEU A 254 -4.84 49.84 -48.47
N ALA A 255 -4.06 50.72 -47.82
CA ALA A 255 -3.04 50.30 -46.85
C ALA A 255 -3.66 49.59 -45.63
N GLY A 256 -4.77 50.13 -45.08
CA GLY A 256 -5.48 49.49 -43.98
C GLY A 256 -6.08 48.12 -44.36
N LEU A 257 -6.64 48.00 -45.56
CA LEU A 257 -7.15 46.73 -46.08
C LEU A 257 -6.01 45.70 -46.24
N ALA A 258 -4.87 46.10 -46.79
CA ALA A 258 -3.72 45.21 -46.98
C ALA A 258 -3.18 44.68 -45.64
N VAL A 259 -3.08 45.53 -44.61
CA VAL A 259 -2.61 45.13 -43.27
C VAL A 259 -3.60 44.19 -42.58
N THR A 260 -4.90 44.44 -42.69
CA THR A 260 -5.93 43.58 -42.08
C THR A 260 -6.00 42.21 -42.75
N VAL A 261 -5.97 42.17 -44.08
CA VAL A 261 -5.95 40.91 -44.84
C VAL A 261 -4.64 40.14 -44.59
N GLY A 262 -3.50 40.83 -44.58
CA GLY A 262 -2.20 40.23 -44.25
C GLY A 262 -2.17 39.64 -42.84
N GLY A 263 -2.67 40.38 -41.84
CA GLY A 263 -2.78 39.91 -40.47
C GLY A 263 -3.69 38.68 -40.32
N ALA A 264 -4.83 38.66 -41.01
CA ALA A 264 -5.75 37.52 -41.01
C ALA A 264 -5.12 36.27 -41.66
N LEU A 265 -4.39 36.45 -42.76
CA LEU A 265 -3.68 35.36 -43.45
C LEU A 265 -2.54 34.79 -42.58
N CYS A 266 -1.72 35.63 -41.96
CA CYS A 266 -0.67 35.19 -41.04
C CYS A 266 -1.24 34.46 -39.81
N TRP A 267 -2.36 34.94 -39.26
CA TRP A 267 -3.04 34.27 -38.15
C TRP A 267 -3.60 32.91 -38.56
N GLY A 268 -4.22 32.81 -39.74
CA GLY A 268 -4.68 31.56 -40.33
C GLY A 268 -3.54 30.56 -40.57
N ALA A 269 -2.41 31.03 -41.11
CA ALA A 269 -1.22 30.22 -41.35
C ALA A 269 -0.59 29.69 -40.06
N ALA A 270 -0.52 30.50 -39.00
CA ALA A 270 -0.02 30.08 -37.69
C ALA A 270 -0.91 28.98 -37.06
N LEU A 271 -2.23 29.12 -37.17
CA LEU A 271 -3.19 28.10 -36.72
C LEU A 271 -3.12 26.82 -37.56
N ALA A 272 -2.90 26.93 -38.87
CA ALA A 272 -2.74 25.80 -39.77
C ALA A 272 -1.43 25.05 -39.49
N TRP A 273 -0.32 25.76 -39.26
CA TRP A 273 0.99 25.19 -38.93
C TRP A 273 0.96 24.39 -37.62
N ASP A 274 0.36 24.94 -36.55
CA ASP A 274 0.20 24.24 -35.28
C ASP A 274 -0.62 22.94 -35.44
N ARG A 275 -1.68 22.97 -36.27
CA ARG A 275 -2.47 21.79 -36.62
C ARG A 275 -1.72 20.77 -37.49
N LEU A 276 -0.83 21.23 -38.38
CA LEU A 276 -0.03 20.38 -39.27
C LEU A 276 1.16 19.72 -38.56
N VAL A 277 1.85 20.45 -37.68
CA VAL A 277 2.92 19.92 -36.83
C VAL A 277 2.37 18.88 -35.84
N LEU A 278 1.17 19.09 -35.30
CA LEU A 278 0.46 18.10 -34.48
C LEU A 278 0.02 16.85 -35.27
N ARG A 279 -0.16 16.94 -36.60
CA ARG A 279 -0.49 15.80 -37.47
C ARG A 279 0.74 15.02 -37.94
N ARG A 280 1.86 15.71 -38.20
CA ARG A 280 3.11 15.08 -38.69
C ARG A 280 3.88 14.31 -37.60
N ALA A 281 3.63 14.59 -36.32
CA ALA A 281 4.28 13.88 -35.22
C ALA A 281 3.70 12.48 -34.92
N HIS A 282 2.72 11.98 -35.68
CA HIS A 282 1.96 10.76 -35.32
C HIS A 282 1.74 9.73 -36.44
N THR A 283 2.47 9.77 -37.56
CA THR A 283 2.27 8.79 -38.67
C THR A 283 3.48 7.91 -38.98
N ARG A 284 4.26 7.52 -37.97
CA ARG A 284 5.15 6.35 -38.09
C ARG A 284 4.90 5.44 -36.91
N VAL A 285 4.62 4.16 -37.20
CA VAL A 285 4.20 3.06 -36.30
C VAL A 285 2.67 3.04 -36.12
N VAL A 286 1.83 2.17 -36.72
CA VAL A 286 2.01 0.83 -37.30
C VAL A 286 1.15 0.72 -38.57
N ALA A 287 1.78 0.46 -39.70
CA ALA A 287 1.25 -0.41 -40.74
C ALA A 287 2.36 -1.43 -40.98
N HIS A 288 2.13 -2.68 -40.63
CA HIS A 288 2.84 -3.79 -41.26
C HIS A 288 1.79 -4.51 -42.11
N PRO A 289 2.00 -4.57 -43.44
CA PRO A 289 1.34 -5.56 -44.26
C PRO A 289 2.04 -6.92 -44.05
N ASP A 290 1.33 -7.98 -44.43
CA ASP A 290 1.83 -9.35 -44.64
C ASP A 290 1.72 -10.33 -43.45
N ALA A 291 0.54 -10.92 -43.31
CA ALA A 291 0.37 -12.37 -43.13
C ALA A 291 -0.98 -12.79 -43.75
N GLY A 292 -0.93 -13.81 -44.60
CA GLY A 292 -1.95 -14.08 -45.61
C GLY A 292 -3.09 -15.02 -45.23
N TYR A 293 -4.11 -14.93 -46.09
CA TYR A 293 -5.13 -15.92 -46.49
C TYR A 293 -6.21 -16.40 -45.51
N GLY A 294 -7.46 -16.13 -45.91
CA GLY A 294 -8.59 -17.04 -45.72
C GLY A 294 -9.77 -16.45 -44.95
N ILE A 295 -10.92 -16.35 -45.63
CA ILE A 295 -12.27 -16.06 -45.11
C ILE A 295 -12.64 -14.56 -45.06
N VAL A 296 -12.77 -13.97 -46.25
CA VAL A 296 -13.56 -12.75 -46.53
C VAL A 296 -14.92 -13.27 -47.02
N ASP A 297 -16.06 -13.02 -46.37
CA ASP A 297 -16.94 -11.91 -46.76
C ASP A 297 -18.02 -11.55 -45.70
N VAL A 298 -18.04 -12.20 -44.54
CA VAL A 298 -19.08 -11.94 -43.51
C VAL A 298 -18.63 -10.89 -42.49
N TRP A 299 -17.33 -10.81 -42.19
CA TRP A 299 -16.78 -9.93 -41.16
C TRP A 299 -16.63 -8.47 -41.58
N ALA A 300 -16.56 -8.14 -42.87
CA ALA A 300 -16.46 -6.75 -43.32
C ALA A 300 -17.79 -6.01 -43.11
N ALA A 301 -18.92 -6.66 -43.43
CA ALA A 301 -20.27 -6.15 -43.18
C ALA A 301 -20.61 -6.11 -41.68
N LEU A 302 -20.17 -7.12 -40.91
CA LEU A 302 -20.27 -7.14 -39.44
C LEU A 302 -19.35 -6.12 -38.78
N ALA A 303 -18.18 -5.82 -39.34
CA ALA A 303 -17.28 -4.77 -38.86
C ALA A 303 -17.78 -3.36 -39.20
N ASP A 304 -18.55 -3.19 -40.27
CA ASP A 304 -19.24 -1.93 -40.59
C ASP A 304 -20.49 -1.72 -39.73
N ALA A 305 -21.29 -2.76 -39.49
CA ALA A 305 -22.39 -2.74 -38.53
C ALA A 305 -21.88 -2.56 -37.09
N ALA A 306 -20.77 -3.22 -36.72
CA ALA A 306 -20.10 -3.05 -35.44
C ALA A 306 -19.41 -1.67 -35.34
N ARG A 307 -18.99 -1.02 -36.43
CA ARG A 307 -18.49 0.37 -36.38
C ARG A 307 -19.60 1.37 -36.07
N HIS A 308 -20.82 1.14 -36.60
CA HIS A 308 -21.99 1.96 -36.29
C HIS A 308 -22.57 1.65 -34.89
N ALA A 309 -22.54 0.39 -34.45
CA ALA A 309 -22.95 0.00 -33.09
C ALA A 309 -21.90 0.34 -32.00
N ARG A 310 -20.59 0.32 -32.32
CA ARG A 310 -19.48 0.72 -31.41
C ARG A 310 -19.53 2.19 -31.02
N GLY A 311 -20.16 3.04 -31.83
CA GLY A 311 -20.39 4.45 -31.50
C GLY A 311 -21.31 4.65 -30.30
N ALA A 312 -22.21 3.69 -30.03
CA ALA A 312 -23.15 3.73 -28.90
C ALA A 312 -22.68 2.89 -27.70
N LEU A 313 -21.93 1.81 -27.93
CA LEU A 313 -21.56 0.86 -26.88
C LEU A 313 -20.22 1.14 -26.18
N LEU A 314 -19.28 1.89 -26.78
CA LEU A 314 -17.93 2.06 -26.21
C LEU A 314 -17.62 3.43 -25.58
N HIS A 315 -18.50 4.45 -25.67
CA HIS A 315 -18.11 5.80 -25.23
C HIS A 315 -19.16 6.58 -24.41
N PRO A 316 -18.94 6.79 -23.10
CA PRO A 316 -19.44 7.98 -22.40
C PRO A 316 -18.68 9.28 -22.76
N PHE A 317 -17.56 9.16 -23.50
CA PHE A 317 -16.52 10.18 -23.63
C PHE A 317 -16.78 11.31 -24.65
N ARG A 318 -17.87 11.25 -25.44
CA ARG A 318 -18.24 12.35 -26.35
C ARG A 318 -18.96 13.52 -25.69
N ARG A 319 -19.31 13.45 -24.39
CA ARG A 319 -19.73 14.64 -23.64
C ARG A 319 -18.51 15.56 -23.46
N ARG A 320 -18.38 16.56 -24.35
CA ARG A 320 -17.25 17.50 -24.53
C ARG A 320 -16.64 18.10 -23.23
N GLY A 321 -17.33 18.06 -22.09
CA GLY A 321 -16.85 18.53 -20.79
C GLY A 321 -16.08 17.50 -19.95
N ALA A 322 -16.45 16.21 -19.96
CA ALA A 322 -15.82 15.20 -19.12
C ALA A 322 -14.43 14.80 -19.63
N TRP A 323 -14.29 14.60 -20.95
CA TRP A 323 -13.02 14.26 -21.58
C TRP A 323 -11.95 15.34 -21.41
N ARG A 324 -12.34 16.63 -21.42
CA ARG A 324 -11.42 17.75 -21.11
C ARG A 324 -10.90 17.74 -19.68
N ARG A 325 -11.67 17.21 -18.72
CA ARG A 325 -11.23 17.07 -17.33
C ARG A 325 -10.29 15.87 -17.18
N MET A 326 -10.64 14.73 -17.77
CA MET A 326 -9.82 13.51 -17.75
C MET A 326 -8.45 13.69 -18.40
N ALA A 327 -8.37 14.44 -19.49
CA ALA A 327 -7.09 14.68 -20.17
C ALA A 327 -6.10 15.53 -19.35
N ARG A 328 -6.55 16.17 -18.26
CA ARG A 328 -5.71 17.02 -17.40
C ARG A 328 -5.02 16.25 -16.28
N ASN A 329 -5.65 15.18 -15.81
CA ASN A 329 -5.14 14.40 -14.68
C ASN A 329 -4.28 13.22 -15.18
N PRO A 330 -3.28 12.77 -14.41
CA PRO A 330 -2.51 11.58 -14.72
C PRO A 330 -3.38 10.31 -14.69
N TRP A 331 -3.14 9.39 -15.64
CA TRP A 331 -3.82 8.11 -15.76
C TRP A 331 -2.94 7.00 -15.17
N LEU A 332 -3.39 6.39 -14.07
CA LEU A 332 -2.66 5.32 -13.40
C LEU A 332 -3.40 4.00 -13.59
N LEU A 333 -2.67 2.97 -14.02
CA LEU A 333 -3.19 1.61 -14.11
C LEU A 333 -3.02 0.92 -12.75
N PHE A 334 -4.13 0.49 -12.14
CA PHE A 334 -4.12 -0.27 -10.90
C PHE A 334 -4.18 -1.76 -11.23
N LEU A 335 -3.15 -2.50 -10.84
CA LEU A 335 -3.05 -3.94 -11.03
C LEU A 335 -2.96 -4.61 -9.67
N GLY A 336 -3.68 -5.70 -9.49
CA GLY A 336 -3.57 -6.61 -8.38
C GLY A 336 -4.11 -7.94 -8.85
N ASP A 337 -3.73 -9.04 -8.21
CA ASP A 337 -4.47 -10.27 -8.46
C ASP A 337 -5.88 -10.19 -7.82
N SER A 338 -6.64 -11.28 -7.87
CA SER A 338 -7.99 -11.31 -7.28
C SER A 338 -8.02 -10.97 -5.79
N ALA A 339 -6.94 -11.22 -5.05
CA ALA A 339 -6.81 -10.88 -3.64
C ALA A 339 -6.35 -9.43 -3.42
N GLY A 340 -5.71 -8.78 -4.41
CA GLY A 340 -5.15 -7.42 -4.25
C GLY A 340 -6.15 -6.30 -3.91
N GLN A 341 -7.45 -6.59 -3.80
CA GLN A 341 -8.53 -5.69 -3.37
C GLN A 341 -8.54 -4.32 -4.10
N VAL A 342 -8.13 -4.30 -5.38
CA VAL A 342 -8.04 -3.06 -6.17
C VAL A 342 -9.38 -2.31 -6.20
N ARG A 343 -10.48 -3.04 -6.43
CA ARG A 343 -11.84 -2.49 -6.44
C ARG A 343 -12.20 -1.82 -5.12
N ASN A 344 -11.89 -2.45 -3.98
CA ASN A 344 -12.21 -1.94 -2.65
C ASN A 344 -11.40 -0.67 -2.34
N LEU A 345 -10.11 -0.64 -2.69
CA LEU A 345 -9.27 0.56 -2.56
C LEU A 345 -9.84 1.73 -3.38
N LEU A 346 -10.22 1.46 -4.63
CA LEU A 346 -10.78 2.48 -5.52
C LEU A 346 -12.16 2.96 -5.06
N GLN A 347 -12.99 2.08 -4.51
CA GLN A 347 -14.27 2.46 -3.89
C GLN A 347 -14.07 3.29 -2.62
N ALA A 348 -13.13 2.91 -1.74
CA ALA A 348 -12.79 3.68 -0.55
C ALA A 348 -12.32 5.10 -0.93
N ALA A 349 -11.41 5.21 -1.90
CA ALA A 349 -10.98 6.49 -2.45
C ALA A 349 -12.15 7.29 -3.09
N ALA A 350 -13.21 6.59 -3.54
CA ALA A 350 -14.36 7.20 -4.19
C ALA A 350 -15.31 7.94 -3.23
N HIS A 351 -15.21 7.72 -1.92
CA HIS A 351 -15.98 8.45 -0.92
C HIS A 351 -15.48 9.88 -0.70
N ALA A 352 -14.34 10.26 -1.26
CA ALA A 352 -13.93 11.66 -1.32
C ALA A 352 -14.92 12.47 -2.19
N PRO A 353 -15.26 13.72 -1.81
CA PRO A 353 -16.36 14.51 -2.40
C PRO A 353 -16.27 14.80 -3.92
N HIS A 354 -15.17 14.43 -4.57
CA HIS A 354 -14.91 14.67 -5.99
C HIS A 354 -14.76 13.40 -6.82
N ALA A 355 -14.86 12.23 -6.21
CA ALA A 355 -14.61 10.99 -6.89
C ALA A 355 -15.88 10.39 -7.49
N ARG A 356 -15.76 9.83 -8.69
CA ARG A 356 -16.88 9.25 -9.44
C ARG A 356 -16.41 8.02 -10.22
N ALA A 357 -17.10 6.89 -10.03
CA ALA A 357 -17.10 5.82 -11.01
C ALA A 357 -17.79 6.33 -12.28
N LEU A 358 -17.10 6.22 -13.42
CA LEU A 358 -17.59 6.80 -14.67
C LEU A 358 -18.43 5.82 -15.50
N GLN A 359 -18.51 4.57 -15.06
CA GLN A 359 -19.21 3.47 -15.74
C GLN A 359 -20.03 2.66 -14.74
N GLY A 360 -21.15 2.10 -15.21
CA GLY A 360 -21.88 1.06 -14.49
C GLY A 360 -21.17 -0.30 -14.58
N ASP A 361 -21.65 -1.28 -13.81
CA ASP A 361 -21.04 -2.59 -13.57
C ASP A 361 -21.19 -3.56 -14.78
N ASP A 362 -20.75 -3.12 -15.97
CA ASP A 362 -20.77 -3.91 -17.19
C ASP A 362 -19.51 -4.78 -17.30
N ALA A 363 -19.61 -6.02 -16.81
CA ALA A 363 -18.52 -6.99 -16.77
C ALA A 363 -17.95 -7.37 -18.16
N SER A 364 -18.63 -7.01 -19.26
CA SER A 364 -18.16 -7.26 -20.63
C SER A 364 -17.02 -6.32 -21.06
N ARG A 365 -16.77 -5.25 -20.29
CA ARG A 365 -15.78 -4.23 -20.63
C ARG A 365 -14.41 -4.55 -20.04
N PRO A 366 -13.33 -4.36 -20.81
CA PRO A 366 -11.98 -4.64 -20.33
C PRO A 366 -11.47 -3.65 -19.28
N TRP A 367 -11.99 -2.41 -19.26
CA TRP A 367 -11.47 -1.32 -18.43
C TRP A 367 -12.56 -0.59 -17.65
N HIS A 368 -12.39 -0.51 -16.35
CA HIS A 368 -13.18 0.31 -15.43
C HIS A 368 -12.44 1.62 -15.14
N TRP A 369 -13.17 2.72 -15.16
CA TRP A 369 -12.59 4.06 -15.08
C TRP A 369 -13.10 4.81 -13.86
N TRP A 370 -12.17 5.28 -13.05
CA TRP A 370 -12.43 6.03 -11.84
C TRP A 370 -11.81 7.41 -11.96
N MET A 371 -12.59 8.46 -11.70
CA MET A 371 -12.09 9.83 -11.71
C MET A 371 -12.00 10.34 -10.29
N TYR A 372 -10.81 10.80 -9.90
CA TYR A 372 -10.56 11.48 -8.64
C TYR A 372 -10.16 12.93 -8.90
N ARG A 373 -9.98 13.69 -7.80
CA ARG A 373 -9.55 15.08 -7.86
C ARG A 373 -8.21 15.25 -8.59
N ALA A 374 -7.24 14.39 -8.29
CA ALA A 374 -5.86 14.53 -8.73
C ALA A 374 -5.39 13.48 -9.76
N LEU A 375 -6.14 12.39 -9.99
CA LEU A 375 -5.77 11.33 -10.93
C LEU A 375 -7.00 10.65 -11.55
N VAL A 376 -6.78 9.88 -12.61
CA VAL A 376 -7.73 8.91 -13.17
C VAL A 376 -7.16 7.52 -12.93
N ALA A 377 -7.91 6.65 -12.26
CA ALA A 377 -7.52 5.25 -12.13
C ALA A 377 -8.18 4.41 -13.22
N VAL A 378 -7.35 3.59 -13.86
CA VAL A 378 -7.75 2.58 -14.82
C VAL A 378 -7.63 1.25 -14.13
N GLU A 379 -8.72 0.50 -14.09
CA GLU A 379 -8.76 -0.81 -13.45
C GLU A 379 -9.14 -1.86 -14.50
N PRO A 380 -8.31 -2.91 -14.70
CA PRO A 380 -8.66 -4.00 -15.59
C PRO A 380 -9.83 -4.81 -15.03
N ALA A 381 -10.63 -5.40 -15.91
CA ALA A 381 -11.57 -6.45 -15.49
C ALA A 381 -10.80 -7.63 -14.87
N SER A 382 -11.35 -8.24 -13.82
CA SER A 382 -10.67 -9.28 -13.03
C SER A 382 -10.24 -10.49 -13.86
N HIS A 383 -10.99 -10.84 -14.91
CA HIS A 383 -10.65 -11.95 -15.81
C HIS A 383 -9.42 -11.67 -16.68
N LEU A 384 -9.06 -10.41 -16.91
CA LEU A 384 -7.88 -10.03 -17.71
C LEU A 384 -6.57 -10.18 -16.95
N VAL A 385 -6.62 -10.19 -15.62
CA VAL A 385 -5.43 -10.27 -14.75
C VAL A 385 -5.10 -11.73 -14.38
N ARG A 386 -5.70 -12.71 -15.08
CA ARG A 386 -5.47 -14.15 -14.86
C ARG A 386 -4.46 -14.73 -15.87
N SER A 387 -3.62 -15.64 -15.35
CA SER A 387 -2.66 -16.53 -16.03
C SER A 387 -1.60 -15.89 -16.96
N SER A 388 -0.43 -15.61 -16.40
CA SER A 388 0.80 -15.26 -17.16
C SER A 388 1.32 -16.38 -18.07
N ARG A 389 0.85 -17.64 -17.91
CA ARG A 389 1.29 -18.78 -18.75
C ARG A 389 0.56 -18.89 -20.09
N GLU A 390 -0.68 -18.41 -20.21
CA GLU A 390 -1.41 -18.36 -21.50
C GLU A 390 -1.26 -17.00 -22.20
N SER A 391 -0.79 -15.97 -21.47
CA SER A 391 -0.69 -14.58 -21.93
C SER A 391 0.47 -14.30 -22.92
N GLN A 392 1.32 -15.29 -23.22
CA GLN A 392 2.39 -15.15 -24.21
C GLN A 392 1.90 -15.26 -25.67
N ALA A 393 0.66 -15.71 -25.90
CA ALA A 393 0.06 -15.63 -27.22
C ALA A 393 -0.18 -14.16 -27.62
N GLU A 394 0.16 -13.80 -28.86
CA GLU A 394 -0.07 -12.44 -29.37
C GLU A 394 -1.56 -12.05 -29.31
N ASP A 395 -2.47 -13.02 -29.42
CA ASP A 395 -3.93 -12.85 -29.43
C ASP A 395 -4.62 -12.99 -28.06
N SER A 396 -3.89 -12.81 -26.95
CA SER A 396 -4.50 -12.90 -25.62
C SER A 396 -5.55 -11.79 -25.36
N PRO A 397 -6.59 -12.04 -24.52
CA PRO A 397 -7.56 -11.02 -24.13
C PRO A 397 -6.88 -9.77 -23.51
N TRP A 398 -5.77 -9.99 -22.81
CA TRP A 398 -4.94 -8.95 -22.22
C TRP A 398 -4.26 -8.07 -23.28
N SER A 399 -3.67 -8.67 -24.31
CA SER A 399 -3.05 -7.90 -25.40
C SER A 399 -4.06 -7.04 -26.15
N ALA A 400 -5.24 -7.60 -26.44
CA ALA A 400 -6.34 -6.89 -27.09
C ALA A 400 -6.83 -5.72 -26.22
N ALA A 401 -6.96 -5.92 -24.90
CA ALA A 401 -7.31 -4.87 -23.96
C ALA A 401 -6.26 -3.73 -23.97
N LEU A 402 -4.97 -4.05 -23.96
CA LEU A 402 -3.89 -3.05 -24.00
C LEU A 402 -3.88 -2.29 -25.33
N ALA A 403 -4.16 -2.95 -26.45
CA ALA A 403 -4.31 -2.30 -27.75
C ALA A 403 -5.49 -1.30 -27.78
N LEU A 404 -6.59 -1.61 -27.08
CA LEU A 404 -7.69 -0.67 -26.88
C LEU A 404 -7.24 0.52 -26.02
N LEU A 405 -6.56 0.27 -24.90
CA LEU A 405 -6.05 1.32 -24.01
C LEU A 405 -5.08 2.28 -24.72
N ALA A 406 -4.21 1.75 -25.58
CA ALA A 406 -3.26 2.53 -26.39
C ALA A 406 -3.95 3.58 -27.28
N ARG A 407 -5.20 3.33 -27.70
CA ARG A 407 -5.98 4.21 -28.58
C ARG A 407 -6.74 5.29 -27.82
N GLU A 408 -6.96 5.13 -26.51
CA GLU A 408 -7.79 6.04 -25.70
C GLU A 408 -7.15 7.42 -25.47
N ARG A 409 -5.80 7.50 -25.40
CA ARG A 409 -5.09 8.76 -25.10
C ARG A 409 -3.98 9.05 -26.10
N ARG A 410 -4.10 10.18 -26.79
CA ARG A 410 -3.22 10.59 -27.91
C ARG A 410 -1.72 10.68 -27.58
N LYS A 411 -1.34 11.09 -26.36
CA LYS A 411 0.08 11.31 -25.99
C LYS A 411 0.71 10.08 -25.32
N LEU A 412 0.33 9.85 -24.07
CA LEU A 412 0.77 8.72 -23.26
C LEU A 412 -0.49 7.96 -22.84
N PRO A 413 -0.62 6.65 -23.13
CA PRO A 413 -1.80 5.89 -22.70
C PRO A 413 -1.89 5.78 -21.18
N LEU A 414 -0.76 5.76 -20.48
CA LEU A 414 -0.65 5.74 -19.02
C LEU A 414 0.46 6.70 -18.55
N ASP A 415 0.30 7.26 -17.35
CA ASP A 415 1.28 8.09 -16.66
C ASP A 415 1.89 7.39 -15.42
N GLY A 416 1.43 6.18 -15.09
CA GLY A 416 2.01 5.37 -14.01
C GLY A 416 1.24 4.09 -13.74
N MET A 417 1.74 3.30 -12.81
CA MET A 417 1.19 2.01 -12.40
C MET A 417 1.18 1.86 -10.89
N VAL A 418 0.14 1.24 -10.36
CA VAL A 418 -0.01 0.93 -8.94
C VAL A 418 -0.25 -0.56 -8.80
N LEU A 419 0.67 -1.27 -8.15
CA LEU A 419 0.55 -2.69 -7.85
C LEU A 419 -0.05 -2.85 -6.46
N CYS A 420 -1.19 -3.51 -6.37
CA CYS A 420 -1.91 -3.75 -5.13
C CYS A 420 -1.72 -5.20 -4.70
N VAL A 421 -1.35 -5.40 -3.44
CA VAL A 421 -1.23 -6.70 -2.79
C VAL A 421 -1.91 -6.63 -1.43
N GLU A 422 -2.76 -7.60 -1.12
CA GLU A 422 -3.45 -7.63 0.17
C GLU A 422 -2.51 -8.04 1.32
N ALA A 423 -2.68 -7.42 2.48
CA ALA A 423 -1.90 -7.67 3.67
C ALA A 423 -2.00 -9.12 4.16
N ASN A 424 -3.21 -9.70 4.24
CA ASN A 424 -3.41 -11.11 4.60
C ASN A 424 -2.70 -12.06 3.64
N ARG A 425 -2.68 -11.75 2.34
CA ARG A 425 -1.98 -12.55 1.35
C ARG A 425 -0.47 -12.58 1.60
N LEU A 426 0.10 -11.49 2.12
CA LEU A 426 1.52 -11.45 2.50
C LEU A 426 1.82 -12.27 3.76
N LEU A 427 0.81 -12.53 4.60
CA LEU A 427 0.94 -13.39 5.77
C LEU A 427 0.89 -14.88 5.40
N GLU A 428 0.15 -15.24 4.36
CA GLU A 428 -0.02 -16.63 3.93
C GLU A 428 1.30 -17.26 3.45
N HIS A 429 1.51 -18.53 3.81
CA HIS A 429 2.61 -19.32 3.27
C HIS A 429 2.29 -19.71 1.83
N MET A 430 2.98 -19.07 0.88
CA MET A 430 2.70 -19.30 -0.54
C MET A 430 3.29 -20.64 -1.00
N PRO A 431 2.52 -21.49 -1.70
CA PRO A 431 3.05 -22.74 -2.24
C PRO A 431 4.17 -22.48 -3.27
N PRO A 432 5.15 -23.38 -3.39
CA PRO A 432 6.24 -23.23 -4.36
C PRO A 432 5.67 -23.10 -5.79
N GLY A 433 5.94 -21.96 -6.45
CA GLY A 433 5.47 -21.65 -7.80
C GLY A 433 4.35 -20.59 -7.87
N ASP A 434 3.67 -20.31 -6.77
CA ASP A 434 2.74 -19.18 -6.67
C ASP A 434 3.49 -17.95 -6.12
N SER A 435 4.23 -17.26 -7.00
CA SER A 435 4.93 -16.01 -6.68
C SER A 435 4.12 -14.79 -7.14
N PRO A 436 3.39 -14.11 -6.23
CA PRO A 436 2.64 -12.92 -6.60
C PRO A 436 3.51 -11.75 -6.99
N GLY A 437 4.67 -11.59 -6.36
CA GLY A 437 5.66 -10.59 -6.75
C GLY A 437 6.08 -10.79 -8.19
N ARG A 438 6.41 -12.03 -8.58
CA ARG A 438 6.81 -12.33 -9.96
C ARG A 438 5.69 -12.13 -10.96
N ARG A 439 4.47 -12.58 -10.67
CA ARG A 439 3.33 -12.39 -11.58
C ARG A 439 3.00 -10.92 -11.81
N LEU A 440 2.98 -10.12 -10.74
CA LEU A 440 2.71 -8.68 -10.87
C LEU A 440 3.86 -7.96 -11.59
N HIS A 441 5.11 -8.40 -11.39
CA HIS A 441 6.24 -7.92 -12.20
C HIS A 441 6.03 -8.22 -13.68
N ASP A 442 5.75 -9.48 -14.02
CA ASP A 442 5.61 -9.92 -15.41
C ASP A 442 4.47 -9.16 -16.12
N LEU A 443 3.34 -8.96 -15.43
CA LEU A 443 2.22 -8.14 -15.92
C LEU A 443 2.63 -6.68 -16.11
N ALA A 444 3.32 -6.09 -15.13
CA ALA A 444 3.76 -4.70 -15.21
C ALA A 444 4.77 -4.46 -16.34
N ASP A 445 5.74 -5.36 -16.50
CA ASP A 445 6.72 -5.27 -17.56
C ASP A 445 6.06 -5.55 -18.92
N GLU A 446 5.07 -6.44 -19.02
CA GLU A 446 4.30 -6.63 -20.24
C GLU A 446 3.56 -5.36 -20.67
N VAL A 447 2.90 -4.66 -19.74
CA VAL A 447 2.26 -3.35 -20.01
C VAL A 447 3.29 -2.36 -20.55
N ALA A 448 4.42 -2.22 -19.86
CA ALA A 448 5.45 -1.26 -20.21
C ALA A 448 6.14 -1.61 -21.55
N ARG A 449 6.34 -2.89 -21.85
CA ARG A 449 6.87 -3.39 -23.13
C ARG A 449 5.88 -3.14 -24.28
N ARG A 450 4.64 -3.62 -24.17
CA ARG A 450 3.63 -3.53 -25.24
C ARG A 450 3.22 -2.09 -25.54
N LEU A 451 3.09 -1.24 -24.50
CA LEU A 451 2.79 0.19 -24.69
C LEU A 451 4.02 1.04 -25.03
N GLN A 452 5.22 0.44 -25.01
CA GLN A 452 6.50 1.11 -25.24
C GLN A 452 6.69 2.31 -24.29
N LEU A 453 6.41 2.09 -23.01
CA LEU A 453 6.47 3.12 -21.96
C LEU A 453 7.56 2.81 -20.94
N GLN A 454 8.07 3.88 -20.37
CA GLN A 454 8.68 3.92 -19.05
C GLN A 454 7.68 4.53 -18.10
N LEU A 455 7.39 3.84 -16.99
CA LEU A 455 6.31 4.20 -16.06
C LEU A 455 6.79 4.23 -14.61
N PRO A 456 6.37 5.24 -13.82
CA PRO A 456 6.48 5.16 -12.36
C PRO A 456 5.61 4.01 -11.84
N LEU A 457 6.16 3.25 -10.90
CA LEU A 457 5.57 2.06 -10.30
C LEU A 457 5.51 2.24 -8.78
N TYR A 458 4.32 2.13 -8.23
CA TYR A 458 4.06 2.13 -6.78
C TYR A 458 3.58 0.75 -6.35
N VAL A 459 3.88 0.37 -5.12
CA VAL A 459 3.26 -0.79 -4.46
C VAL A 459 2.34 -0.29 -3.35
N VAL A 460 1.13 -0.81 -3.28
CA VAL A 460 0.16 -0.51 -2.23
C VAL A 460 -0.24 -1.82 -1.56
N VAL A 461 0.05 -1.92 -0.27
CA VAL A 461 -0.46 -2.97 0.60
C VAL A 461 -1.88 -2.59 0.99
N THR A 462 -2.86 -3.34 0.48
CA THR A 462 -4.29 -3.14 0.74
C THR A 462 -4.76 -4.05 1.87
N GLY A 463 -5.93 -3.77 2.44
CA GLY A 463 -6.54 -4.66 3.43
C GLY A 463 -5.84 -4.68 4.79
N MET A 464 -5.26 -3.57 5.24
CA MET A 464 -4.74 -3.51 6.62
C MET A 464 -5.84 -3.77 7.67
N ASP A 465 -7.09 -3.47 7.35
CA ASP A 465 -8.28 -3.73 8.17
C ASP A 465 -8.70 -5.19 8.28
N SER A 466 -8.21 -6.06 7.38
CA SER A 466 -8.44 -7.49 7.47
C SER A 466 -7.40 -8.21 8.33
N LEU A 467 -6.37 -7.49 8.81
CA LEU A 467 -5.39 -8.02 9.74
C LEU A 467 -5.99 -8.18 11.15
N PRO A 468 -5.70 -9.30 11.85
CA PRO A 468 -6.06 -9.48 13.25
C PRO A 468 -5.66 -8.28 14.11
N GLY A 469 -6.59 -7.78 14.94
CA GLY A 469 -6.31 -6.70 15.88
C GLY A 469 -6.22 -5.28 15.31
N TYR A 470 -6.39 -5.08 14.00
CA TYR A 470 -6.32 -3.74 13.39
C TYR A 470 -7.32 -2.75 14.01
N ALA A 471 -8.49 -3.23 14.43
CA ALA A 471 -9.53 -2.40 15.04
C ALA A 471 -9.03 -1.68 16.31
N SER A 472 -8.37 -2.41 17.22
CA SER A 472 -7.75 -1.87 18.44
C SER A 472 -6.66 -0.84 18.12
N PHE A 473 -5.78 -1.15 17.17
CA PHE A 473 -4.76 -0.20 16.70
C PHE A 473 -5.37 1.08 16.13
N ARG A 474 -6.39 0.94 15.26
CA ARG A 474 -7.06 2.07 14.63
C ARG A 474 -7.78 2.96 15.64
N ALA A 475 -8.43 2.36 16.64
CA ALA A 475 -9.16 3.09 17.68
C ALA A 475 -8.25 4.07 18.45
N MET A 476 -6.95 3.78 18.51
CA MET A 476 -5.95 4.64 19.13
C MET A 476 -5.54 5.83 18.24
N LEU A 477 -5.70 5.74 16.93
CA LEU A 477 -5.20 6.77 16.02
C LEU A 477 -6.14 7.99 15.96
N PRO A 478 -5.61 9.23 16.05
CA PRO A 478 -6.40 10.41 15.79
C PRO A 478 -6.97 10.41 14.36
N ALA A 479 -8.19 10.91 14.17
CA ALA A 479 -8.85 10.96 12.85
C ALA A 479 -8.01 11.69 11.78
N GLY A 480 -7.23 12.72 12.17
CA GLY A 480 -6.32 13.41 11.27
C GLY A 480 -5.17 12.53 10.76
N SER A 481 -4.71 11.57 11.57
CA SER A 481 -3.64 10.63 11.22
C SER A 481 -4.13 9.55 10.26
N LEU A 482 -5.40 9.13 10.37
CA LEU A 482 -6.03 8.19 9.43
C LEU A 482 -6.16 8.75 8.01
N ARG A 483 -6.15 10.07 7.83
CA ARG A 483 -6.16 10.69 6.48
C ARG A 483 -4.78 10.79 5.83
N LYS A 484 -3.72 10.71 6.63
CA LYS A 484 -2.33 10.83 6.18
C LYS A 484 -1.89 9.49 5.57
N ALA A 485 -1.19 9.54 4.44
CA ALA A 485 -0.57 8.35 3.86
C ALA A 485 0.47 7.75 4.83
N VAL A 486 0.53 6.42 4.84
CA VAL A 486 1.52 5.63 5.59
C VAL A 486 2.37 4.86 4.58
N GLY A 487 3.68 4.97 4.68
CA GLY A 487 4.60 4.29 3.78
C GLY A 487 5.89 5.08 3.57
N TRP A 488 6.55 4.81 2.46
CA TRP A 488 7.73 5.56 2.07
C TRP A 488 7.78 5.76 0.56
N ARG A 489 8.53 6.79 0.16
CA ARG A 489 8.79 7.12 -1.24
C ARG A 489 10.26 6.87 -1.55
N GLU A 490 10.56 6.48 -2.78
CA GLU A 490 11.94 6.48 -3.28
C GLU A 490 12.25 7.86 -3.90
N PRO A 491 13.33 8.54 -3.47
CA PRO A 491 13.69 9.82 -4.05
C PRO A 491 14.14 9.69 -5.52
N THR A 492 13.70 10.61 -6.37
CA THR A 492 14.05 10.65 -7.80
C THR A 492 15.57 10.72 -8.04
N SER A 493 16.33 11.35 -7.14
CA SER A 493 17.80 11.44 -7.22
C SER A 493 18.51 10.10 -7.05
N GLN A 494 17.81 9.09 -6.55
CA GLN A 494 18.33 7.75 -6.28
C GLN A 494 17.95 6.72 -7.35
N GLN A 495 17.30 7.19 -8.44
CA GLN A 495 16.96 6.39 -9.61
C GLN A 495 18.23 5.88 -10.32
N GLY A 496 18.28 4.58 -10.62
CA GLY A 496 19.40 3.92 -11.30
C GLY A 496 20.38 3.19 -10.39
N ARG A 497 20.34 3.42 -9.07
CA ARG A 497 21.09 2.58 -8.10
C ARG A 497 20.36 1.25 -7.83
N PRO A 498 21.06 0.21 -7.34
CA PRO A 498 20.42 -1.04 -6.92
C PRO A 498 19.32 -0.78 -5.90
N VAL A 499 18.17 -1.39 -6.15
CA VAL A 499 16.93 -1.19 -5.37
C VAL A 499 16.96 -2.08 -4.11
N ALA A 500 17.57 -3.27 -4.23
CA ALA A 500 17.83 -4.20 -3.13
C ALA A 500 18.68 -3.56 -2.01
N GLY A 501 18.37 -3.86 -0.74
CA GLY A 501 19.03 -3.34 0.46
C GLY A 501 18.50 -1.99 0.96
N ARG A 502 18.27 -1.01 0.07
CA ARG A 502 17.66 0.28 0.47
C ARG A 502 16.19 0.12 0.86
N MET A 503 15.49 -0.75 0.14
CA MET A 503 14.11 -1.10 0.46
C MET A 503 13.99 -1.72 1.84
N ASP A 504 14.92 -2.60 2.22
CA ASP A 504 14.89 -3.29 3.51
C ASP A 504 15.04 -2.29 4.67
N VAL A 505 15.89 -1.28 4.50
CA VAL A 505 16.06 -0.20 5.48
C VAL A 505 14.78 0.64 5.62
N GLN A 506 14.16 1.05 4.51
CA GLN A 506 12.94 1.88 4.55
C GLN A 506 11.72 1.09 5.05
N LEU A 507 11.61 -0.17 4.65
CA LEU A 507 10.60 -1.09 5.13
C LEU A 507 10.75 -1.32 6.64
N GLY A 508 11.97 -1.62 7.10
CA GLY A 508 12.27 -1.77 8.51
C GLY A 508 11.89 -0.51 9.30
N ALA A 509 12.32 0.67 8.87
CA ALA A 509 11.98 1.93 9.54
C ALA A 509 10.47 2.21 9.59
N THR A 510 9.74 1.88 8.53
CA THR A 510 8.28 2.07 8.45
C THR A 510 7.54 1.12 9.41
N LEU A 511 7.90 -0.16 9.38
CA LEU A 511 7.29 -1.20 10.20
C LEU A 511 7.67 -1.07 11.68
N GLU A 512 8.90 -0.66 11.99
CA GLU A 512 9.31 -0.31 13.36
C GLU A 512 8.45 0.82 13.93
N ARG A 513 8.16 1.86 13.13
CA ARG A 513 7.30 2.96 13.60
C ARG A 513 5.86 2.52 13.82
N LEU A 514 5.32 1.65 12.95
CA LEU A 514 3.99 1.04 13.16
C LEU A 514 3.97 0.15 14.40
N ARG A 515 5.00 -0.67 14.60
CA ARG A 515 5.15 -1.54 15.79
C ARG A 515 5.27 -0.72 17.06
N ALA A 516 6.03 0.37 17.06
CA ALA A 516 6.14 1.26 18.23
C ALA A 516 4.77 1.85 18.62
N ILE A 517 3.95 2.25 17.64
CA ILE A 517 2.59 2.73 17.90
C ILE A 517 1.69 1.59 18.39
N ALA A 518 1.79 0.39 17.80
CA ALA A 518 1.04 -0.78 18.24
C ALA A 518 1.41 -1.20 19.68
N THR A 519 2.69 -1.17 20.05
CA THR A 519 3.17 -1.41 21.42
C THR A 519 2.64 -0.36 22.40
N ALA A 520 2.61 0.92 21.99
CA ALA A 520 2.00 1.97 22.80
C ALA A 520 0.48 1.80 22.93
N ALA A 521 -0.19 1.34 21.87
CA ALA A 521 -1.61 0.99 21.90
C ALA A 521 -1.87 -0.19 22.85
N LEU A 522 -0.99 -1.20 22.87
CA LEU A 522 -1.05 -2.33 23.80
C LEU A 522 -0.92 -1.87 25.26
N GLY A 523 0.06 -1.01 25.54
CA GLY A 523 0.24 -0.44 26.89
C GLY A 523 -0.92 0.43 27.39
N ALA A 524 -1.82 0.87 26.50
CA ALA A 524 -3.02 1.61 26.86
C ALA A 524 -4.24 0.72 27.17
N GLN A 525 -4.16 -0.59 26.91
CA GLN A 525 -5.29 -1.52 27.08
C GLN A 525 -5.40 -1.96 28.53
N HIS A 526 -6.63 -1.96 29.06
CA HIS A 526 -6.91 -2.32 30.45
C HIS A 526 -7.68 -3.64 30.57
N ASP A 527 -8.42 -4.03 29.53
CA ASP A 527 -9.15 -5.27 29.46
C ASP A 527 -8.42 -6.35 28.64
N ALA A 528 -8.80 -7.61 28.85
CA ALA A 528 -8.16 -8.76 28.21
C ALA A 528 -8.38 -8.80 26.69
N HIS A 529 -9.56 -8.42 26.22
CA HIS A 529 -9.90 -8.37 24.79
C HIS A 529 -9.03 -7.35 24.05
N GLY A 530 -8.95 -6.12 24.56
CA GLY A 530 -8.10 -5.07 24.01
C GLY A 530 -6.62 -5.46 23.96
N ARG A 531 -6.10 -6.11 25.03
CA ARG A 531 -4.72 -6.63 25.05
C ARG A 531 -4.50 -7.71 24.00
N ARG A 532 -5.43 -8.65 23.83
CA ARG A 532 -5.35 -9.68 22.78
C ARG A 532 -5.31 -9.05 21.40
N GLU A 533 -6.27 -8.18 21.08
CA GLU A 533 -6.32 -7.54 19.76
C GLU A 533 -5.05 -6.73 19.47
N ALA A 534 -4.58 -5.93 20.43
CA ALA A 534 -3.37 -5.14 20.24
C ALA A 534 -2.12 -6.02 20.06
N PHE A 535 -2.02 -7.14 20.78
CA PHE A 535 -0.95 -8.11 20.62
C PHE A 535 -1.00 -8.83 19.27
N GLU A 536 -2.18 -9.27 18.83
CA GLU A 536 -2.39 -9.90 17.52
C GLU A 536 -2.00 -8.98 16.37
N PHE A 537 -2.33 -7.69 16.46
CA PHE A 537 -1.92 -6.72 15.45
C PHE A 537 -0.41 -6.51 15.43
N LEU A 538 0.21 -6.41 16.61
CA LEU A 538 1.67 -6.31 16.72
C LEU A 538 2.35 -7.50 16.04
N TRP A 539 1.80 -8.71 16.19
CA TRP A 539 2.34 -9.89 15.53
C TRP A 539 2.07 -9.92 14.03
N SER A 540 0.89 -9.48 13.62
CA SER A 540 0.52 -9.33 12.20
C SER A 540 1.51 -8.41 11.48
N LEU A 541 2.01 -7.35 12.14
CA LEU A 541 3.06 -6.50 11.57
C LEU A 541 4.41 -7.21 11.41
N HIS A 542 4.80 -8.11 12.33
CA HIS A 542 6.04 -8.89 12.19
C HIS A 542 5.95 -9.84 10.99
N GLY A 543 4.84 -10.57 10.85
CA GLY A 543 4.60 -11.44 9.69
C GLY A 543 4.55 -10.64 8.38
N LEU A 544 3.87 -9.48 8.39
CA LEU A 544 3.73 -8.62 7.23
C LEU A 544 5.08 -8.11 6.73
N GLN A 545 6.01 -7.76 7.62
CA GLN A 545 7.36 -7.34 7.25
C GLN A 545 8.07 -8.42 6.43
N GLN A 546 8.03 -9.68 6.89
CA GLN A 546 8.69 -10.80 6.23
C GLN A 546 8.05 -11.13 4.88
N GLY A 547 6.72 -11.23 4.84
CA GLY A 547 5.97 -11.47 3.61
C GLY A 547 6.19 -10.39 2.56
N LEU A 548 6.22 -9.12 3.00
CA LEU A 548 6.47 -7.98 2.12
C LEU A 548 7.92 -7.95 1.61
N GLN A 549 8.92 -8.30 2.43
CA GLN A 549 10.31 -8.44 1.98
C GLN A 549 10.43 -9.48 0.86
N LEU A 550 9.83 -10.66 1.05
CA LEU A 550 9.83 -11.72 0.04
C LEU A 550 9.10 -11.29 -1.23
N PHE A 551 7.92 -10.69 -1.10
CA PHE A 551 7.15 -10.17 -2.22
C PHE A 551 7.95 -9.15 -3.03
N LEU A 552 8.57 -8.18 -2.36
CA LEU A 552 9.34 -7.12 -3.00
C LEU A 552 10.61 -7.67 -3.65
N ALA A 553 11.31 -8.61 -3.00
CA ALA A 553 12.46 -9.30 -3.58
C ALA A 553 12.07 -10.02 -4.89
N GLN A 554 10.93 -10.70 -4.91
CA GLN A 554 10.40 -11.36 -6.11
C GLN A 554 9.95 -10.36 -7.19
N LEU A 555 9.30 -9.26 -6.79
CA LEU A 555 8.80 -8.21 -7.67
C LEU A 555 9.93 -7.50 -8.42
N PHE A 556 11.09 -7.34 -7.80
CA PHE A 556 12.25 -6.67 -8.40
C PHE A 556 13.36 -7.65 -8.84
N ALA A 557 13.10 -8.96 -8.77
CA ALA A 557 14.03 -9.99 -9.20
C ALA A 557 14.31 -9.89 -10.70
N GLY A 558 15.54 -9.50 -11.06
CA GLY A 558 15.99 -9.45 -12.46
C GLY A 558 15.86 -8.09 -13.15
N GLU A 559 15.56 -7.01 -12.45
CA GLU A 559 15.64 -5.67 -13.03
C GLU A 559 17.10 -5.29 -13.36
N SER A 560 17.51 -5.49 -14.61
CA SER A 560 18.78 -4.97 -15.15
C SER A 560 18.81 -3.44 -15.09
N VAL A 561 19.96 -2.87 -14.72
CA VAL A 561 20.17 -1.40 -14.64
C VAL A 561 20.02 -0.74 -16.03
N VAL A 562 20.21 -1.50 -17.11
CA VAL A 562 20.13 -1.01 -18.48
C VAL A 562 18.72 -1.24 -19.03
N GLY A 563 18.06 -0.18 -19.50
CA GLY A 563 16.77 -0.27 -20.17
C GLY A 563 15.55 -0.46 -19.26
N ARG A 564 15.63 -0.11 -17.96
CA ARG A 564 14.49 -0.19 -17.03
C ARG A 564 13.24 0.48 -17.60
N ARG A 565 12.14 -0.28 -17.69
CA ARG A 565 10.81 0.24 -18.09
C ARG A 565 9.95 0.63 -16.89
N LEU A 566 10.24 0.06 -15.73
CA LEU A 566 9.53 0.34 -14.48
C LEU A 566 10.43 1.19 -13.58
N HIS A 567 9.87 2.30 -13.08
CA HIS A 567 10.55 3.22 -12.17
C HIS A 567 9.94 3.10 -10.78
N TRP A 568 10.63 2.42 -9.88
CA TRP A 568 10.23 2.30 -8.48
C TRP A 568 10.05 3.67 -7.80
N CYS A 569 8.87 3.89 -7.19
CA CYS A 569 8.51 5.16 -6.56
C CYS A 569 8.14 5.06 -5.07
N GLY A 570 7.73 3.90 -4.54
CA GLY A 570 7.42 3.76 -3.11
C GLY A 570 6.40 2.68 -2.75
N VAL A 571 6.37 2.30 -1.47
CA VAL A 571 5.35 1.41 -0.86
C VAL A 571 4.43 2.23 0.02
N TYR A 572 3.12 1.95 -0.03
CA TYR A 572 2.11 2.54 0.86
C TYR A 572 1.20 1.46 1.45
N PHE A 573 0.61 1.76 2.61
CA PHE A 573 -0.33 0.89 3.31
C PHE A 573 -1.71 1.55 3.36
N THR A 574 -2.77 0.77 3.14
CA THR A 574 -4.15 1.27 3.11
C THR A 574 -5.11 0.26 3.74
N ALA A 575 -6.18 0.78 4.33
CA ALA A 575 -7.28 -0.03 4.85
C ALA A 575 -8.58 0.30 4.12
N GLY A 576 -9.46 -0.69 3.97
CA GLY A 576 -10.73 -0.61 3.27
C GLY A 576 -11.75 0.32 3.93
N SER A 577 -12.85 0.55 3.21
CA SER A 577 -13.98 1.36 3.69
C SER A 577 -14.74 0.67 4.82
N ARG A 578 -15.12 1.43 5.84
CA ARG A 578 -15.96 0.98 6.96
C ARG A 578 -17.19 1.88 7.13
N MET A 579 -18.18 1.41 7.89
CA MET A 579 -19.38 2.22 8.20
C MET A 579 -19.03 3.55 8.88
N ASP A 580 -18.02 3.55 9.75
CA ASP A 580 -17.53 4.72 10.48
C ASP A 580 -16.42 5.50 9.74
N ALA A 581 -15.85 4.91 8.67
CA ALA A 581 -14.87 5.55 7.80
C ALA A 581 -15.02 5.06 6.34
N PRO A 582 -15.99 5.59 5.59
CA PRO A 582 -16.26 5.13 4.24
C PRO A 582 -15.09 5.44 3.28
N GLY A 583 -14.27 6.46 3.58
CA GLY A 583 -13.08 6.80 2.81
C GLY A 583 -11.90 5.82 2.91
N GLY A 584 -11.99 4.84 3.81
CA GLY A 584 -10.87 3.98 4.20
C GLY A 584 -9.77 4.74 4.96
N ASP A 585 -8.84 3.98 5.53
CA ASP A 585 -7.72 4.55 6.27
C ASP A 585 -6.47 4.66 5.37
N PHE A 586 -5.77 5.79 5.51
CA PHE A 586 -4.54 6.18 4.79
C PHE A 586 -4.70 6.40 3.27
N VAL A 587 -5.95 6.45 2.78
CA VAL A 587 -6.27 6.58 1.34
C VAL A 587 -6.25 8.03 0.85
N ASP A 588 -6.71 8.99 1.66
CA ASP A 588 -6.99 10.38 1.22
C ASP A 588 -5.73 11.08 0.67
N ASP A 589 -4.64 11.17 1.46
CA ASP A 589 -3.42 11.83 1.00
C ASP A 589 -2.67 11.01 -0.07
N LEU A 590 -2.79 9.68 -0.04
CA LEU A 590 -2.20 8.80 -1.06
C LEU A 590 -2.70 9.15 -2.46
N PHE A 591 -4.03 9.23 -2.64
CA PHE A 591 -4.66 9.53 -3.93
C PHE A 591 -4.54 11.02 -4.33
N ASN A 592 -4.52 11.92 -3.35
CA ASN A 592 -4.52 13.35 -3.62
C ASN A 592 -3.12 13.96 -3.83
N ARG A 593 -2.08 13.35 -3.26
CA ARG A 593 -0.74 13.94 -3.20
C ARG A 593 0.36 13.04 -3.77
N PHE A 594 0.41 11.76 -3.36
CA PHE A 594 1.57 10.93 -3.62
C PHE A 594 1.49 10.18 -4.96
N LEU A 595 0.42 9.42 -5.21
CA LEU A 595 0.23 8.71 -6.49
C LEU A 595 0.32 9.63 -7.73
N PRO A 596 -0.31 10.83 -7.75
CA PRO A 596 -0.20 11.72 -8.90
C PRO A 596 1.14 12.44 -8.98
N GLY A 597 2.04 12.32 -7.99
CA GLY A 597 3.27 13.11 -7.92
C GLY A 597 4.30 12.77 -9.00
N ASP A 598 4.48 11.50 -9.34
CA ASP A 598 5.58 11.07 -10.24
C ASP A 598 5.20 10.95 -11.72
N TRP A 599 4.06 11.52 -12.14
CA TRP A 599 3.58 11.41 -13.53
C TRP A 599 4.58 11.91 -14.59
N GLN A 600 5.49 12.81 -14.22
CA GLN A 600 6.53 13.33 -15.11
C GLN A 600 7.61 12.31 -15.46
N LEU A 601 7.72 11.23 -14.68
CA LEU A 601 8.62 10.12 -14.98
C LEU A 601 8.13 9.27 -16.15
N ALA A 602 6.84 9.38 -16.50
CA ALA A 602 6.27 8.63 -17.61
C ALA A 602 6.75 9.17 -18.96
N ARG A 603 7.35 8.30 -19.78
CA ARG A 603 7.82 8.67 -21.12
C ARG A 603 7.73 7.49 -22.08
N ARG A 604 7.64 7.79 -23.38
CA ARG A 604 7.75 6.76 -24.42
C ARG A 604 9.20 6.34 -24.58
N VAL A 605 9.40 5.04 -24.77
CA VAL A 605 10.70 4.45 -25.12
C VAL A 605 10.61 4.03 -26.58
N ALA A 606 11.59 4.41 -27.40
CA ALA A 606 11.66 3.92 -28.78
C ALA A 606 11.81 2.39 -28.77
N ALA A 607 11.15 1.69 -29.70
CA ALA A 607 11.43 0.28 -29.92
C ALA A 607 12.94 0.12 -30.18
N PRO A 608 13.62 -0.87 -29.58
CA PRO A 608 15.02 -1.13 -29.90
C PRO A 608 15.12 -1.33 -31.41
N VAL A 609 16.01 -0.57 -32.05
CA VAL A 609 16.34 -0.78 -33.46
C VAL A 609 17.02 -2.13 -33.53
N GLU A 610 16.33 -3.15 -34.02
CA GLU A 610 16.98 -4.41 -34.38
C GLU A 610 18.04 -4.06 -35.42
N GLY A 611 19.32 -4.22 -35.06
CA GLY A 611 20.43 -3.98 -35.96
C GLY A 611 20.30 -4.93 -37.14
N GLY A 612 20.04 -4.37 -38.33
CA GLY A 612 20.16 -5.11 -39.57
C GLY A 612 21.59 -5.61 -39.70
N GLY A 613 21.75 -6.93 -39.65
CA GLY A 613 22.97 -7.64 -40.01
C GLY A 613 23.18 -7.69 -41.52
#